data_AF-A0A928MVK4-F1
#
_entry.id   AF-A0A928MVK4-F1
#
_cell.length_a   1.000
_cell.length_b   1.000
_cell.length_c   1.000
_cell.angle_alpha   90.00
_cell.angle_beta   90.00
_cell.angle_gamma   90.00
#
_symmetry.space_group_name_H-M   'P 1'
#
loop_
_entity.id
_entity.type
_entity.pdbx_description
1 polymer ?
#
loop_
_entity_poly.entity_id
_entity_poly.type
_entity_poly.pdbx_seq_one_letter_code
_entity_poly.pdbx_strand_id
1 'polypeptide(L)'
;MVEKSLVDKFNIDTNIHDQLGEIISAAYPDENDVDQIRKRIRLTSKKTLINEFNHFEGNLSIFQPAIDITEQALWKEHANLLSFVSTL
;
A
#
# COMPACT_ATOMS: atom_id res chain seq x y z
N MET A 1 -1.01 -12.38 -14.02
CA MET A 1 -0.19 -11.74 -12.98
C MET A 1 0.86 -10.88 -13.66
N VAL A 2 1.08 -9.67 -13.16
CA VAL A 2 2.02 -8.69 -13.75
C VAL A 2 3.44 -9.27 -13.85
N GLU A 3 3.86 -10.04 -12.84
CA GLU A 3 5.16 -10.73 -12.79
C GLU A 3 5.35 -11.65 -13.99
N LYS A 4 4.40 -12.55 -14.23
CA LYS A 4 4.43 -13.47 -15.38
C LYS A 4 4.53 -12.71 -16.71
N SER A 5 3.76 -11.63 -16.87
CA SER A 5 3.82 -10.81 -18.09
C SER A 5 5.15 -10.09 -18.27
N LEU A 6 5.84 -9.71 -17.20
CA LEU A 6 7.19 -9.11 -17.27
C LEU A 6 8.25 -10.17 -17.56
N VAL A 7 8.18 -11.33 -16.89
CA VAL A 7 9.07 -12.46 -17.09
C VAL A 7 9.00 -12.96 -18.54
N ASP A 8 7.80 -13.19 -19.06
CA ASP A 8 7.61 -13.67 -20.44
C ASP A 8 8.08 -12.65 -21.48
N LYS A 9 7.89 -11.34 -21.20
CA LYS A 9 8.20 -10.27 -22.15
C LYS A 9 9.69 -9.91 -22.20
N PHE A 10 10.36 -9.93 -21.06
CA PHE A 10 11.76 -9.51 -20.92
C PHE A 10 12.71 -10.70 -20.69
N ASN A 11 12.18 -11.92 -20.69
CA ASN A 11 12.91 -13.18 -20.49
C ASN A 11 13.75 -13.17 -19.19
N ILE A 12 13.13 -12.76 -18.09
CA ILE A 12 13.77 -12.56 -16.78
C ILE A 12 13.91 -13.90 -16.05
N ASP A 13 15.08 -14.19 -15.50
CA ASP A 13 15.29 -15.37 -14.68
C ASP A 13 14.73 -15.18 -13.27
N THR A 14 13.65 -15.91 -12.97
CA THR A 14 12.95 -15.85 -11.68
C THR A 14 13.68 -16.61 -10.56
N ASN A 15 14.73 -17.38 -10.87
CA ASN A 15 15.61 -17.96 -9.86
C ASN A 15 16.56 -16.92 -9.25
N ILE A 16 16.78 -15.81 -9.97
CA ILE A 16 17.64 -14.69 -9.57
C ILE A 16 16.78 -13.52 -9.05
N HIS A 17 15.63 -13.29 -9.68
CA HIS A 17 14.71 -12.20 -9.33
C HIS A 17 13.36 -12.79 -8.90
N ASP A 18 13.20 -13.03 -7.60
CA ASP A 18 12.02 -13.69 -7.04
C ASP A 18 10.92 -12.70 -6.66
N GLN A 19 11.29 -11.45 -6.32
CA GLN A 19 10.35 -10.40 -5.98
C GLN A 19 9.99 -9.53 -7.19
N LEU A 20 8.71 -9.13 -7.28
CA LEU A 20 8.25 -8.18 -8.30
C LEU A 20 9.08 -6.88 -8.39
N GLY A 21 9.69 -6.43 -7.29
CA GLY A 21 10.54 -5.22 -7.32
C GLY A 21 11.83 -5.44 -8.12
N GLU A 22 12.41 -6.62 -7.99
CA GLU A 22 13.61 -7.03 -8.70
C GLU A 22 13.29 -7.35 -10.16
N ILE A 23 12.17 -8.02 -10.42
CA ILE A 23 11.65 -8.25 -11.77
C ILE A 23 11.39 -6.92 -12.50
N ILE A 24 10.83 -5.92 -11.83
CA ILE A 24 10.63 -4.58 -12.41
C ILE A 24 11.98 -3.90 -12.73
N SER A 25 12.97 -4.04 -11.85
CA SER A 25 14.30 -3.46 -12.07
C SER A 25 15.04 -4.15 -13.21
N ALA A 26 14.93 -5.48 -13.33
CA ALA A 26 15.50 -6.27 -14.41
C ALA A 26 14.80 -6.01 -15.76
N ALA A 27 13.49 -5.75 -15.77
CA ALA A 27 12.73 -5.40 -16.97
C ALA A 27 13.10 -4.03 -17.57
N TYR A 28 13.56 -3.11 -16.73
CA TYR A 28 13.83 -1.72 -17.11
C TYR A 28 15.15 -1.22 -16.53
N PRO A 29 16.31 -1.82 -16.87
CA PRO A 29 17.56 -1.62 -16.13
C PRO A 29 18.21 -0.25 -16.35
N ASP A 30 17.92 0.42 -17.47
CA ASP A 30 18.58 1.69 -17.83
C ASP A 30 18.07 2.85 -16.96
N GLU A 31 19.00 3.50 -16.26
CA GLU A 31 18.73 4.64 -15.38
C GLU A 31 18.82 5.99 -16.10
N ASN A 32 19.27 6.02 -17.35
CA ASN A 32 19.34 7.24 -18.17
C ASN A 32 18.18 7.32 -19.19
N ASP A 33 17.49 6.21 -19.44
CA ASP A 33 16.29 6.16 -20.27
C ASP A 33 15.05 6.61 -19.48
N VAL A 34 14.60 7.83 -19.77
CA VAL A 34 13.42 8.48 -19.12
C VAL A 34 12.16 7.62 -19.23
N ASP A 35 11.95 6.89 -20.33
CA ASP A 35 10.77 6.05 -20.50
C ASP A 35 10.85 4.79 -19.64
N GLN A 36 12.04 4.21 -19.47
CA GLN A 36 12.26 3.10 -18.55
C GLN A 36 12.08 3.52 -17.10
N ILE A 37 12.64 4.67 -16.71
CA ILE A 37 12.45 5.25 -15.38
C ILE A 37 10.96 5.45 -15.09
N ARG A 38 10.21 6.06 -16.02
CA ARG A 38 8.78 6.28 -15.87
C ARG A 38 7.99 4.97 -15.71
N LYS A 39 8.34 3.93 -16.48
CA LYS A 39 7.72 2.60 -16.36
C LYS A 39 8.05 1.94 -15.02
N ARG A 40 9.30 2.06 -14.54
CA ARG A 40 9.75 1.54 -13.25
C ARG A 40 8.98 2.19 -12.10
N ILE A 41 8.92 3.53 -12.08
CA ILE A 41 8.15 4.30 -11.08
C ILE A 41 6.69 3.85 -11.07
N ARG A 42 6.05 3.78 -12.25
CA ARG A 42 4.64 3.41 -12.36
C ARG A 42 4.34 2.01 -11.82
N LEU A 43 5.20 1.04 -12.10
CA LEU A 43 5.00 -0.35 -11.66
C LEU A 43 5.30 -0.51 -10.16
N THR A 44 6.36 0.14 -9.67
CA THR A 44 6.71 0.14 -8.24
C THR A 44 5.62 0.80 -7.41
N SER A 45 5.12 1.97 -7.81
CA SER A 45 4.01 2.64 -7.10
C SER A 45 2.75 1.78 -7.07
N LYS A 46 2.43 1.06 -8.15
CA LYS A 46 1.30 0.11 -8.16
C LYS A 46 1.53 -1.07 -7.22
N LYS A 47 2.75 -1.63 -7.17
CA LYS A 47 3.12 -2.68 -6.21
C LYS A 47 2.91 -2.19 -4.77
N THR A 48 3.40 -1.00 -4.45
CA THR A 48 3.23 -0.39 -3.12
C THR A 48 1.76 -0.25 -2.76
N LEU A 49 0.95 0.33 -3.65
CA LEU A 49 -0.49 0.51 -3.39
C LEU A 49 -1.23 -0.81 -3.20
N ILE A 50 -0.91 -1.85 -3.99
CA ILE A 50 -1.53 -3.18 -3.83
C ILE A 50 -1.09 -3.83 -2.52
N ASN A 51 0.19 -3.71 -2.15
CA ASN A 51 0.68 -4.22 -0.87
C ASN A 51 0.02 -3.50 0.32
N GLU A 52 -0.12 -2.18 0.24
CA GLU A 52 -0.84 -1.39 1.23
C GLU A 52 -2.32 -1.77 1.27
N PHE A 53 -2.98 -1.90 0.12
CA PHE A 53 -4.37 -2.35 0.03
C PHE A 53 -4.58 -3.75 0.64
N ASN A 54 -3.73 -4.72 0.29
CA ASN A 54 -3.78 -6.07 0.84
C ASN A 54 -3.43 -6.08 2.34
N HIS A 55 -2.52 -5.21 2.79
CA HIS A 55 -2.25 -5.00 4.21
C HIS A 55 -3.48 -4.41 4.93
N PHE A 56 -4.20 -3.47 4.31
CA PHE A 56 -5.44 -2.89 4.86
C PHE A 56 -6.59 -3.90 4.91
N GLU A 57 -6.77 -4.78 3.93
CA GLU A 57 -7.78 -5.83 3.98
C GLU A 57 -7.44 -6.91 5.04
N GLY A 58 -6.17 -7.28 5.17
CA GLY A 58 -5.70 -8.15 6.25
C GLY A 58 -5.81 -7.51 7.64
N ASN A 59 -5.77 -6.17 7.70
CA ASN A 59 -5.92 -5.35 8.90
C ASN A 59 -7.21 -4.51 8.89
N LEU A 60 -8.36 -5.07 8.49
CA LEU A 60 -9.67 -4.47 8.83
C LEU A 60 -9.75 -4.08 10.34
N SER A 61 -8.92 -4.74 11.17
CA SER A 61 -8.59 -4.39 12.55
C SER A 61 -8.22 -2.91 12.83
N ILE A 62 -7.65 -2.13 11.91
CA ILE A 62 -7.27 -0.72 12.22
C ILE A 62 -8.45 0.24 12.21
N PHE A 63 -9.50 -0.09 11.44
CA PHE A 63 -10.75 0.65 11.43
C PHE A 63 -11.77 0.05 12.39
N GLN A 64 -11.54 -1.17 12.87
CA GLN A 64 -12.45 -1.85 13.79
C GLN A 64 -12.76 -1.04 15.06
N PRO A 65 -11.81 -0.34 15.71
CA PRO A 65 -12.15 0.54 16.82
C PRO A 65 -13.08 1.70 16.44
N ALA A 66 -12.99 2.19 15.20
CA ALA A 66 -13.88 3.24 14.68
C ALA A 66 -15.23 2.67 14.20
N ILE A 67 -15.26 1.41 13.73
CA ILE A 67 -16.48 0.69 13.33
C ILE A 67 -17.26 0.20 14.56
N ASP A 68 -16.58 -0.27 15.61
CA ASP A 68 -17.14 -0.69 16.91
C ASP A 68 -17.41 0.49 17.85
N ILE A 69 -17.23 1.74 17.41
CA ILE A 69 -17.57 2.89 18.23
C ILE A 69 -19.09 2.92 18.42
N THR A 70 -19.54 2.60 19.64
CA THR A 70 -20.96 2.62 19.97
C THR A 70 -21.44 4.05 20.15
N GLU A 71 -22.72 4.32 19.91
CA GLU A 71 -23.32 5.63 20.23
C GLU A 71 -23.03 6.05 21.68
N GLN A 72 -22.99 5.10 22.61
CA GLN A 72 -22.68 5.35 24.01
C GLN A 72 -21.23 5.82 24.22
N ALA A 73 -20.26 5.25 23.50
CA ALA A 73 -18.86 5.68 23.54
C ALA A 73 -18.69 7.09 22.96
N LEU A 74 -19.38 7.39 21.86
CA LEU A 74 -19.45 8.73 21.26
C LEU A 74 -20.04 9.77 22.22
N TRP A 75 -21.17 9.46 22.86
CA TRP A 75 -21.80 10.35 23.83
C TRP A 75 -20.91 10.62 25.04
N LYS A 76 -20.20 9.60 25.53
CA LYS A 76 -19.26 9.73 26.63
C LYS A 76 -18.10 10.65 26.27
N GLU A 77 -17.52 10.48 25.08
CA GLU A 77 -16.42 11.34 24.61
C GLU A 77 -16.87 12.79 24.41
N HIS A 78 -18.05 12.99 23.82
CA HIS A 78 -18.66 14.31 23.68
C HIS A 78 -18.88 14.99 25.04
N ALA A 79 -19.42 14.28 26.04
CA ALA A 79 -19.61 14.80 27.39
C ALA A 79 -18.29 15.14 28.09
N ASN A 80 -17.26 14.30 27.94
CA ASN A 80 -15.92 14.56 28.48
C ASN A 80 -15.30 15.83 27.89
N LEU A 81 -15.40 16.01 26.57
CA LEU A 81 -14.89 17.20 25.88
C LEU A 81 -15.63 18.47 26.33
N LEU A 82 -16.95 18.44 26.42
CA LEU A 82 -17.74 19.57 26.93
C LEU A 82 -17.37 19.91 28.38
N SER A 83 -17.20 18.89 29.23
CA SER A 83 -16.76 19.09 30.61
C SER A 83 -15.38 19.73 30.67
N PHE A 84 -14.42 19.23 29.90
CA PHE A 84 -13.07 19.80 29.84
C PHE A 84 -13.08 21.27 29.37
N VAL A 85 -13.81 21.57 28.29
CA VAL A 85 -13.94 22.94 27.78
C VAL A 85 -14.60 23.87 28.80
N SER A 86 -15.59 23.38 29.56
CA SER A 86 -16.23 24.18 30.61
C SER A 86 -15.33 24.48 31.81
N THR A 87 -14.23 23.73 31.95
CA THR A 87 -13.24 23.93 33.02
C THR A 87 -12.02 24.76 32.58
N LEU A 88 -11.94 25.13 31.30
CA LEU A 88 -10.98 26.12 30.78
C LEU A 88 -11.44 27.55 31.15
#